data_AF-B4JL09-F1
#
_entry.id   AF-B4JL09-F1
#
_cell.length_a   1.000
_cell.length_b   1.000
_cell.length_c   1.000
_cell.angle_alpha   90.00
_cell.angle_beta   90.00
_cell.angle_gamma   90.00
#
_symmetry.space_group_name_H-M   'P 1'
#
loop_
_entity.id
_entity.type
_entity.pdbx_description
1 polymer ?
#
loop_
_entity_poly.entity_id
_entity_poly.type
_entity_poly.pdbx_seq_one_letter_code
_entity_poly.pdbx_strand_id
1 'polypeptide(L)'
;MRNIIKNLKDPTTTSVVLLYWLLWLCTTATTATALPKVSCTDHDTTITCDCNNDEQPLVLPQLHGTVYQVKIRNCRDLTVEPNALDNTEGLRKISFQHLDKLVLKKNALSVSRESNKALIVEFELVNFQLIDSHAISGNIEEISFTGGRIEQMHPFGFTTIKDSAILLKLDGVTINHIESQAFKKFAVEKMTIVNCNFIGNLPTRAFYELEVRNELAMLNNQFQELHSHAFSFKLISKLSLNENRFAAVDGEWLEAYIRDAVALRNNQFGATSDIAFRSLGVHRDYQLSERLELRFHNNTVRSVLPPSSSAHGADMAVASPPPQPLRFDERFALSIRQLHYDNEWDCEQLDMSAQPPQPRIEFFRQHSEQLLFRATATATATATDGGGAVAFVPMRQLIVDQCQRTNYTAYIVLGSLLLALLIVLLLLLLWWRLAQRRRRRKLDVVQPEPRTYKETQIVYQIENAGLLKTDL
;
A
#
# COMPACT_ATOMS: atom_id res chain seq x y z
N MET A 1 26.73 22.75 39.63
CA MET A 1 27.22 22.35 40.96
C MET A 1 28.31 21.30 40.78
N ARG A 2 29.48 21.60 41.37
CA ARG A 2 30.63 20.76 41.79
C ARG A 2 30.81 19.35 41.17
N ASN A 3 31.95 19.23 40.47
CA ASN A 3 33.08 18.31 40.71
C ASN A 3 32.77 16.92 41.29
N ILE A 4 33.31 15.88 40.64
CA ILE A 4 34.30 14.96 41.26
C ILE A 4 35.11 14.29 40.13
N ILE A 5 36.40 14.64 40.10
CA ILE A 5 37.47 13.92 39.41
C ILE A 5 38.07 12.96 40.45
N LYS A 6 38.24 11.68 40.12
CA LYS A 6 39.10 10.77 40.89
C LYS A 6 40.09 10.09 39.95
N ASN A 7 41.36 10.44 40.18
CA ASN A 7 42.56 9.75 39.77
C ASN A 7 42.48 8.25 40.09
N LEU A 8 42.81 7.40 39.11
CA LEU A 8 43.39 6.09 39.38
C LEU A 8 44.78 6.02 38.77
N LYS A 9 45.69 5.53 39.61
CA LYS A 9 47.14 5.51 39.51
C LYS A 9 47.56 4.12 39.03
N ASP A 10 48.55 4.06 38.14
CA ASP A 10 49.17 2.84 37.62
C ASP A 10 49.64 1.88 38.72
N PRO A 11 49.67 0.57 38.41
CA PRO A 11 50.93 -0.13 38.50
C PRO A 11 51.24 -0.97 37.25
N THR A 12 52.22 -0.49 36.49
CA THR A 12 53.06 -1.27 35.56
C THR A 12 53.87 -2.31 36.34
N THR A 13 53.82 -3.60 35.97
CA THR A 13 54.96 -4.56 35.93
C THR A 13 54.57 -6.05 35.80
N THR A 14 53.30 -6.42 35.61
CA THR A 14 52.91 -7.85 35.41
C THR A 14 52.30 -8.17 34.04
N SER A 15 52.10 -7.18 33.17
CA SER A 15 51.39 -7.36 31.89
C SER A 15 52.25 -7.71 30.67
N VAL A 16 53.58 -7.77 30.80
CA VAL A 16 54.47 -8.00 29.64
C VAL A 16 54.59 -9.49 29.28
N VAL A 17 54.50 -10.40 30.25
CA VAL A 17 54.70 -11.85 29.99
C VAL A 17 53.46 -12.51 29.38
N LEU A 18 52.25 -12.02 29.69
CA LEU A 18 51.01 -12.52 29.07
C LEU A 18 50.85 -12.06 27.62
N LEU A 19 51.43 -10.91 27.25
CA LEU A 19 51.37 -10.37 25.90
C LEU A 19 52.21 -11.19 24.91
N TYR A 20 53.34 -11.74 25.35
CA TYR A 20 54.20 -12.58 24.50
C TYR A 20 53.62 -13.98 24.23
N TRP A 21 52.84 -14.54 25.17
CA TRP A 21 52.13 -15.81 24.94
C TRP A 21 50.91 -15.65 24.01
N LEU A 22 50.22 -14.51 24.08
CA LEU A 22 49.13 -14.19 23.13
C LEU A 22 49.64 -13.82 21.73
N LEU A 23 50.87 -13.30 21.59
CA LEU A 23 51.46 -13.02 20.27
C LEU A 23 51.90 -14.26 19.50
N TRP A 24 52.18 -15.38 20.17
CA TRP A 24 52.66 -16.62 19.52
C TRP A 24 51.52 -17.51 18.99
N LEU A 25 50.27 -17.27 19.40
CA LEU A 25 49.09 -18.06 18.99
C LEU A 25 48.29 -17.45 17.82
N CYS A 26 48.68 -16.28 17.29
CA CYS A 26 47.92 -15.57 16.25
C CYS A 26 48.59 -15.53 14.85
N THR A 27 49.62 -16.33 14.58
CA THR A 27 50.29 -16.35 13.27
C THR A 27 49.94 -17.59 12.43
N THR A 28 48.67 -17.97 12.36
CA THR A 28 48.15 -18.64 11.16
C THR A 28 47.64 -17.55 10.22
N ALA A 29 48.57 -16.85 9.59
CA ALA A 29 48.25 -16.05 8.41
C ALA A 29 47.79 -17.04 7.33
N THR A 30 46.49 -17.22 7.20
CA THR A 30 45.88 -17.77 5.99
C THR A 30 46.33 -16.89 4.83
N THR A 31 47.31 -17.36 4.07
CA THR A 31 47.67 -16.78 2.79
C THR A 31 46.40 -16.81 1.93
N ALA A 32 45.76 -15.65 1.76
CA ALA A 32 44.64 -15.50 0.86
C ALA A 32 45.13 -15.88 -0.54
N THR A 33 44.78 -17.10 -0.98
CA THR A 33 45.00 -17.55 -2.35
C THR A 33 44.30 -16.56 -3.27
N ALA A 34 45.09 -15.80 -4.03
CA ALA A 34 44.58 -14.85 -5.01
C ALA A 34 43.70 -15.62 -6.01
N LEU A 35 42.47 -15.16 -6.20
CA LEU A 35 41.52 -15.76 -7.12
C LEU A 35 42.08 -15.74 -8.56
N PRO A 36 41.81 -16.78 -9.37
CA PRO A 36 42.23 -16.82 -10.76
C PRO A 36 41.59 -15.68 -11.55
N LYS A 37 42.32 -15.16 -12.55
CA LYS A 37 41.86 -14.07 -13.41
C LYS A 37 41.19 -14.62 -14.67
N VAL A 38 40.15 -13.95 -15.14
CA VAL A 38 39.48 -14.27 -16.42
C VAL A 38 40.45 -14.07 -17.58
N SER A 39 40.38 -14.94 -18.59
CA SER A 39 41.07 -14.75 -19.87
C SER A 39 40.33 -13.75 -20.74
N CYS A 40 41.02 -12.67 -21.13
CA CYS A 40 40.49 -11.64 -22.01
C CYS A 40 41.29 -11.61 -23.31
N THR A 41 40.57 -11.47 -24.43
CA THR A 41 41.12 -11.41 -25.78
C THR A 41 40.84 -10.04 -26.39
N ASP A 42 41.87 -9.44 -26.96
CA ASP A 42 41.79 -8.11 -27.56
C ASP A 42 41.64 -8.25 -29.08
N HIS A 43 40.56 -7.68 -29.62
CA HIS A 43 40.27 -7.62 -31.05
C HIS A 43 40.00 -6.18 -31.46
N ASP A 44 40.95 -5.58 -32.17
CA ASP A 44 40.96 -4.17 -32.59
C ASP A 44 40.77 -3.21 -31.41
N THR A 45 39.53 -2.83 -31.15
CA THR A 45 39.14 -1.89 -30.09
C THR A 45 38.13 -2.48 -29.11
N THR A 46 37.93 -3.80 -29.17
CA THR A 46 37.01 -4.54 -28.33
C THR A 46 37.76 -5.58 -27.52
N ILE A 47 37.59 -5.55 -26.20
CA ILE A 47 38.09 -6.61 -25.32
C ILE A 47 36.93 -7.56 -25.01
N THR A 48 37.15 -8.85 -25.26
CA THR A 48 36.20 -9.91 -24.90
C THR A 48 36.79 -10.81 -23.82
N CYS A 49 36.19 -10.81 -22.65
CA CYS A 49 36.52 -11.70 -21.54
C CYS A 49 35.46 -12.81 -21.46
N ASP A 50 35.88 -14.05 -21.70
CA ASP A 50 35.00 -15.22 -21.69
C ASP A 50 35.46 -16.17 -20.59
N CYS A 51 34.59 -16.45 -19.63
CA CYS A 51 34.90 -17.40 -18.57
C CYS A 51 34.67 -18.85 -18.99
N ASN A 52 34.12 -19.11 -20.20
CA ASN A 52 33.81 -20.45 -20.70
C ASN A 52 32.98 -21.31 -19.71
N ASN A 53 32.13 -20.67 -18.91
CA ASN A 53 31.36 -21.30 -17.82
C ASN A 53 32.22 -22.06 -16.80
N ASP A 54 33.43 -21.59 -16.53
CA ASP A 54 34.28 -22.12 -15.46
C ASP A 54 33.52 -22.07 -14.12
N GLU A 55 33.66 -23.14 -13.34
CA GLU A 55 33.04 -23.26 -12.03
C GLU A 55 33.85 -22.55 -10.94
N GLN A 56 35.11 -22.22 -11.23
CA GLN A 56 35.95 -21.51 -10.28
C GLN A 56 35.54 -20.03 -10.17
N PRO A 57 35.59 -19.44 -8.98
CA PRO A 57 35.40 -18.01 -8.81
C PRO A 57 36.54 -17.25 -9.50
N LEU A 58 36.16 -16.37 -10.42
CA LEU A 58 37.10 -15.60 -11.23
C LEU A 58 37.08 -14.12 -10.86
N VAL A 59 38.20 -13.45 -11.08
CA VAL A 59 38.33 -12.00 -10.94
C VAL A 59 38.57 -11.35 -12.29
N LEU A 60 37.87 -10.26 -12.57
CA LEU A 60 38.15 -9.46 -13.77
C LEU A 60 39.55 -8.83 -13.63
N PRO A 61 40.49 -9.10 -14.56
CA PRO A 61 41.77 -8.41 -14.54
C PRO A 61 41.56 -6.90 -14.74
N GLN A 62 42.49 -6.10 -14.23
CA GLN A 62 42.54 -4.68 -14.62
C GLN A 62 42.75 -4.61 -16.14
N LEU A 63 41.88 -3.88 -16.83
CA LEU A 63 41.97 -3.66 -18.27
C LEU A 63 42.82 -2.43 -18.55
N HIS A 64 43.51 -2.43 -19.68
CA HIS A 64 44.42 -1.35 -20.08
C HIS A 64 44.39 -1.11 -21.59
N GLY A 65 44.77 0.10 -22.00
CA GLY A 65 44.94 0.45 -23.42
C GLY A 65 43.74 1.15 -24.04
N THR A 66 43.77 1.30 -25.37
CA THR A 66 42.77 2.04 -26.15
C THR A 66 41.59 1.14 -26.53
N VAL A 67 40.58 1.10 -25.65
CA VAL A 67 39.44 0.17 -25.76
C VAL A 67 38.17 0.98 -25.87
N TYR A 68 37.34 0.72 -26.89
CA TYR A 68 36.03 1.35 -27.05
C TYR A 68 34.91 0.51 -26.43
N GLN A 69 35.05 -0.82 -26.46
CA GLN A 69 34.03 -1.75 -25.99
C GLN A 69 34.63 -2.90 -25.18
N VAL A 70 34.00 -3.21 -24.04
CA VAL A 70 34.32 -4.38 -23.22
C VAL A 70 33.11 -5.31 -23.16
N LYS A 71 33.33 -6.59 -23.42
CA LYS A 71 32.31 -7.63 -23.37
C LYS A 71 32.75 -8.75 -22.44
N ILE A 72 31.97 -9.01 -21.40
CA ILE A 72 32.25 -10.02 -20.38
C ILE A 72 31.09 -11.01 -20.40
N ARG A 73 31.39 -12.30 -20.56
CA ARG A 73 30.32 -13.30 -20.75
C ARG A 73 30.62 -14.69 -20.18
N ASN A 74 29.53 -15.44 -19.97
CA ASN A 74 29.52 -16.86 -19.61
C ASN A 74 30.30 -17.16 -18.32
N CYS A 75 30.14 -16.33 -17.30
CA CYS A 75 30.84 -16.46 -16.03
C CYS A 75 29.91 -16.95 -14.92
N ARG A 76 30.22 -18.07 -14.27
CA ARG A 76 29.41 -18.52 -13.13
C ARG A 76 29.60 -17.66 -11.90
N ASP A 77 30.84 -17.35 -11.54
CA ASP A 77 31.16 -16.48 -10.41
C ASP A 77 32.26 -15.49 -10.81
N LEU A 78 31.90 -14.22 -10.89
CA LEU A 78 32.79 -13.13 -11.26
C LEU A 78 32.78 -12.04 -10.20
N THR A 79 33.97 -11.69 -9.72
CA THR A 79 34.19 -10.48 -8.92
C THR A 79 34.92 -9.43 -9.74
N VAL A 80 34.36 -8.22 -9.78
CA VAL A 80 35.04 -7.05 -10.35
C VAL A 80 35.62 -6.26 -9.19
N GLU A 81 36.94 -6.28 -9.10
CA GLU A 81 37.69 -5.53 -8.09
C GLU A 81 37.68 -4.02 -8.39
N PRO A 82 37.96 -3.18 -7.38
CA PRO A 82 38.02 -1.73 -7.57
C PRO A 82 38.96 -1.34 -8.72
N ASN A 83 38.57 -0.29 -9.44
CA ASN A 83 39.41 0.37 -10.44
C ASN A 83 39.80 -0.55 -11.61
N ALA A 84 38.99 -1.57 -11.91
CA ALA A 84 39.26 -2.51 -13.00
C ALA A 84 39.35 -1.84 -14.38
N LEU A 85 38.76 -0.65 -14.53
CA LEU A 85 38.68 0.10 -15.79
C LEU A 85 39.54 1.39 -15.80
N ASP A 86 40.27 1.70 -14.72
CA ASP A 86 40.95 3.00 -14.57
C ASP A 86 41.97 3.29 -15.67
N ASN A 87 42.63 2.25 -16.20
CA ASN A 87 43.66 2.37 -17.24
C ASN A 87 43.13 2.18 -18.67
N THR A 88 41.81 2.18 -18.85
CA THR A 88 41.19 2.08 -20.18
C THR A 88 40.97 3.48 -20.78
N GLU A 89 41.50 3.70 -21.98
CA GLU A 89 41.35 4.95 -22.70
C GLU A 89 40.26 4.83 -23.77
N GLY A 90 39.27 5.72 -23.69
CA GLY A 90 38.25 5.83 -24.72
C GLY A 90 37.04 4.90 -24.58
N LEU A 91 36.93 4.15 -23.47
CA LEU A 91 35.82 3.24 -23.23
C LEU A 91 34.46 3.93 -23.34
N ARG A 92 33.58 3.37 -24.17
CA ARG A 92 32.22 3.87 -24.40
C ARG A 92 31.14 2.87 -24.02
N LYS A 93 31.43 1.58 -24.09
CA LYS A 93 30.44 0.54 -23.81
C LYS A 93 31.05 -0.62 -23.03
N ILE A 94 30.38 -1.04 -21.97
CA ILE A 94 30.68 -2.27 -21.27
C ILE A 94 29.42 -3.12 -21.17
N SER A 95 29.55 -4.41 -21.49
CA SER A 95 28.43 -5.36 -21.51
C SER A 95 28.78 -6.62 -20.72
N PHE A 96 27.86 -7.03 -19.86
CA PHE A 96 27.93 -8.24 -19.07
C PHE A 96 26.79 -9.16 -19.50
N GLN A 97 27.09 -10.37 -19.96
CA GLN A 97 26.10 -11.29 -20.53
C GLN A 97 26.19 -12.70 -19.94
N HIS A 98 25.08 -13.22 -19.42
CA HIS A 98 25.01 -14.57 -18.84
C HIS A 98 26.01 -14.75 -17.68
N LEU A 99 25.71 -14.11 -16.55
CA LEU A 99 26.51 -14.26 -15.33
C LEU A 99 25.64 -14.77 -14.18
N ASP A 100 26.00 -15.91 -13.60
CA ASP A 100 25.20 -16.53 -12.52
C ASP A 100 25.42 -15.88 -11.16
N LYS A 101 26.58 -15.24 -10.97
CA LYS A 101 26.94 -14.53 -9.75
C LYS A 101 27.95 -13.45 -10.07
N LEU A 102 27.53 -12.19 -9.91
CA LEU A 102 28.37 -11.00 -10.09
C LEU A 102 28.48 -10.24 -8.77
N VAL A 103 29.71 -9.94 -8.37
CA VAL A 103 30.02 -9.02 -7.26
C VAL A 103 30.74 -7.81 -7.83
N LEU A 104 30.10 -6.64 -7.75
CA LEU A 104 30.74 -5.37 -8.06
C LEU A 104 31.20 -4.72 -6.77
N LYS A 105 32.52 -4.66 -6.56
CA LYS A 105 33.11 -3.93 -5.44
C LYS A 105 32.99 -2.42 -5.65
N LYS A 106 33.25 -1.66 -4.59
CA LYS A 106 33.36 -0.20 -4.66
C LYS A 106 34.28 0.23 -5.80
N ASN A 107 33.82 1.17 -6.63
CA ASN A 107 34.53 1.66 -7.81
C ASN A 107 34.91 0.56 -8.83
N ALA A 108 34.18 -0.56 -8.87
CA ALA A 108 34.44 -1.62 -9.85
C ALA A 108 34.36 -1.11 -11.29
N LEU A 109 33.32 -0.33 -11.58
CA LEU A 109 33.06 0.26 -12.89
C LEU A 109 33.24 1.78 -12.85
N SER A 110 34.34 2.25 -12.23
CA SER A 110 34.75 3.65 -12.33
C SER A 110 35.51 3.91 -13.61
N VAL A 111 35.11 4.94 -14.36
CA VAL A 111 35.90 5.45 -15.49
C VAL A 111 36.49 6.80 -15.11
N SER A 112 37.76 7.04 -15.47
CA SER A 112 38.48 8.27 -15.16
C SER A 112 37.71 9.52 -15.59
N ARG A 113 37.69 10.54 -14.73
CA ARG A 113 37.01 11.83 -14.95
C ARG A 113 37.56 12.60 -16.14
N GLU A 114 38.77 12.30 -16.58
CA GLU A 114 39.40 12.93 -17.74
C GLU A 114 38.81 12.41 -19.07
N SER A 115 38.15 11.24 -19.03
CA SER A 115 37.37 10.75 -20.15
C SER A 115 36.06 11.53 -20.23
N ASN A 116 36.02 12.56 -21.06
CA ASN A 116 34.78 13.28 -21.40
C ASN A 116 33.77 12.41 -22.17
N LYS A 117 34.09 11.14 -22.45
CA LYS A 117 33.22 10.23 -23.19
C LYS A 117 32.22 9.60 -22.23
N ALA A 118 30.99 9.51 -22.71
CA ALA A 118 29.91 8.94 -21.93
C ALA A 118 29.93 7.40 -22.06
N LEU A 119 29.62 6.71 -20.96
CA LEU A 119 29.67 5.26 -20.84
C LEU A 119 28.26 4.66 -20.88
N ILE A 120 28.11 3.62 -21.70
CA ILE A 120 26.93 2.75 -21.76
C ILE A 120 27.26 1.46 -21.01
N VAL A 121 26.43 1.12 -20.01
CA VAL A 121 26.58 -0.07 -19.18
C VAL A 121 25.38 -0.98 -19.38
N GLU A 122 25.61 -2.19 -19.88
CA GLU A 122 24.56 -3.16 -20.16
C GLU A 122 24.78 -4.45 -19.37
N PHE A 123 23.73 -4.89 -18.68
CA PHE A 123 23.68 -6.17 -17.98
C PHE A 123 22.53 -6.99 -18.56
N GLU A 124 22.86 -8.13 -19.16
CA GLU A 124 21.91 -9.04 -19.79
C GLU A 124 22.01 -10.42 -19.13
N LEU A 125 20.92 -10.87 -18.51
CA LEU A 125 20.85 -12.16 -17.81
C LEU A 125 21.97 -12.28 -16.76
N VAL A 126 22.05 -11.27 -15.89
CA VAL A 126 23.08 -11.16 -14.84
C VAL A 126 22.43 -11.26 -13.46
N ASN A 127 22.98 -12.13 -12.63
CA ASN A 127 22.60 -12.28 -11.23
C ASN A 127 23.64 -11.62 -10.34
N PHE A 128 23.32 -10.45 -9.82
CA PHE A 128 24.14 -9.73 -8.86
C PHE A 128 23.96 -10.32 -7.47
N GLN A 129 25.05 -10.79 -6.89
CA GLN A 129 25.07 -11.04 -5.45
C GLN A 129 25.17 -9.71 -4.69
N LEU A 130 25.99 -8.78 -5.18
CA LEU A 130 26.22 -7.51 -4.50
C LEU A 130 26.60 -6.41 -5.50
N ILE A 131 25.91 -5.29 -5.39
CA ILE A 131 26.32 -4.00 -5.96
C ILE A 131 26.71 -3.11 -4.80
N ASP A 132 28.02 -2.98 -4.57
CA ASP A 132 28.55 -2.22 -3.44
C ASP A 132 28.39 -0.70 -3.65
N SER A 133 28.61 0.08 -2.60
CA SER A 133 28.54 1.55 -2.67
C SER A 133 29.53 2.10 -3.69
N HIS A 134 29.06 2.98 -4.57
CA HIS A 134 29.82 3.56 -5.68
C HIS A 134 30.41 2.52 -6.65
N ALA A 135 29.85 1.31 -6.71
CA ALA A 135 30.28 0.29 -7.64
C ALA A 135 30.26 0.77 -9.10
N ILE A 136 29.22 1.53 -9.47
CA ILE A 136 29.06 2.10 -10.80
C ILE A 136 29.18 3.62 -10.70
N SER A 137 30.28 4.17 -11.23
CA SER A 137 30.51 5.61 -11.16
C SER A 137 31.20 6.20 -12.38
N GLY A 138 30.82 7.41 -12.78
CA GLY A 138 31.43 8.09 -13.92
C GLY A 138 30.47 8.94 -14.73
N ASN A 139 30.86 9.26 -15.96
CA ASN A 139 30.01 9.91 -16.95
C ASN A 139 29.11 8.86 -17.63
N ILE A 140 28.07 8.40 -16.93
CA ILE A 140 27.17 7.36 -17.44
C ILE A 140 26.09 7.99 -18.30
N GLU A 141 25.96 7.51 -19.54
CA GLU A 141 24.90 7.90 -20.48
C GLU A 141 23.70 6.97 -20.35
N GLU A 142 23.95 5.67 -20.32
CA GLU A 142 22.91 4.66 -20.26
C GLU A 142 23.31 3.55 -19.32
N ILE A 143 22.34 3.10 -18.52
CA ILE A 143 22.47 1.90 -17.72
C ILE A 143 21.23 1.05 -17.90
N SER A 144 21.45 -0.21 -18.28
CA SER A 144 20.36 -1.16 -18.50
C SER A 144 20.61 -2.48 -17.79
N PHE A 145 19.59 -2.96 -17.10
CA PHE A 145 19.53 -4.28 -16.51
C PHE A 145 18.36 -5.02 -17.17
N THR A 146 18.67 -6.07 -17.91
CA THR A 146 17.70 -6.85 -18.67
C THR A 146 17.78 -8.31 -18.22
N GLY A 147 16.71 -8.79 -17.59
CA GLY A 147 16.66 -10.11 -16.96
C GLY A 147 17.56 -10.23 -15.74
N GLY A 148 17.62 -11.43 -15.18
CA GLY A 148 18.47 -11.76 -14.04
C GLY A 148 17.91 -11.28 -12.70
N ARG A 149 18.80 -11.15 -11.71
CA ARG A 149 18.45 -10.91 -10.30
C ARG A 149 19.43 -9.96 -9.62
N ILE A 150 18.93 -9.11 -8.73
CA ILE A 150 19.74 -8.29 -7.83
C ILE A 150 19.44 -8.74 -6.40
N GLU A 151 20.41 -9.40 -5.76
CA GLU A 151 20.27 -9.83 -4.37
C GLU A 151 20.38 -8.65 -3.40
N GLN A 152 21.43 -7.84 -3.54
CA GLN A 152 21.66 -6.70 -2.66
C GLN A 152 22.27 -5.52 -3.42
N MET A 153 21.69 -4.34 -3.21
CA MET A 153 22.23 -3.06 -3.66
C MET A 153 22.44 -2.13 -2.47
N HIS A 154 23.71 -1.77 -2.23
CA HIS A 154 24.10 -0.83 -1.18
C HIS A 154 23.79 0.63 -1.55
N PRO A 155 23.81 1.55 -0.58
CA PRO A 155 23.61 2.97 -0.80
C PRO A 155 24.64 3.49 -1.80
N PHE A 156 24.22 4.42 -2.66
CA PHE A 156 25.04 4.98 -3.72
C PHE A 156 25.62 3.95 -4.69
N GLY A 157 24.99 2.77 -4.84
CA GLY A 157 25.44 1.75 -5.79
C GLY A 157 25.60 2.28 -7.22
N PHE A 158 24.80 3.29 -7.57
CA PHE A 158 24.92 4.06 -8.79
C PHE A 158 25.15 5.56 -8.49
N THR A 159 26.21 6.12 -9.08
CA THR A 159 26.49 7.57 -9.02
C THR A 159 26.98 8.08 -10.37
N THR A 160 26.28 9.05 -10.97
CA THR A 160 26.75 9.72 -12.19
C THR A 160 27.36 11.08 -11.87
N ILE A 161 28.38 11.46 -12.63
CA ILE A 161 29.07 12.75 -12.53
C ILE A 161 28.45 13.79 -13.48
N LYS A 162 27.75 13.33 -14.54
CA LYS A 162 27.12 14.21 -15.53
C LYS A 162 25.78 14.75 -15.01
N ASP A 163 25.43 15.94 -15.48
CA ASP A 163 24.17 16.62 -15.16
C ASP A 163 22.91 15.80 -15.52
N SER A 164 23.02 14.87 -16.48
CA SER A 164 21.95 13.92 -16.81
C SER A 164 22.44 12.72 -17.62
N ALA A 165 21.97 11.52 -17.26
CA ALA A 165 22.02 10.34 -18.12
C ALA A 165 20.83 10.33 -19.09
N ILE A 166 20.91 9.58 -20.18
CA ILE A 166 19.82 9.41 -21.14
C ILE A 166 18.82 8.37 -20.61
N LEU A 167 19.30 7.18 -20.23
CA LEU A 167 18.43 6.05 -19.92
C LEU A 167 18.85 5.31 -18.66
N LEU A 168 17.88 5.09 -17.76
CA LEU A 168 17.93 4.07 -16.72
C LEU A 168 16.83 3.03 -17.00
N LYS A 169 17.23 1.81 -17.35
CA LYS A 169 16.32 0.71 -17.71
C LYS A 169 16.46 -0.47 -16.75
N LEU A 170 15.34 -0.91 -16.18
CA LEU A 170 15.16 -2.19 -15.50
C LEU A 170 14.06 -2.95 -16.24
N ASP A 171 14.37 -4.14 -16.77
CA ASP A 171 13.44 -4.92 -17.58
C ASP A 171 13.54 -6.40 -17.24
N GLY A 172 12.48 -6.99 -16.68
CA GLY A 172 12.46 -8.41 -16.31
C GLY A 172 13.40 -8.78 -15.16
N VAL A 173 13.75 -7.82 -14.30
CA VAL A 173 14.71 -8.03 -13.20
C VAL A 173 13.98 -8.41 -11.92
N THR A 174 14.50 -9.42 -11.23
CA THR A 174 14.06 -9.75 -9.86
C THR A 174 14.95 -9.05 -8.84
N ILE A 175 14.37 -8.28 -7.92
CA ILE A 175 15.10 -7.47 -6.96
C ILE A 175 14.74 -7.93 -5.55
N ASN A 176 15.73 -8.38 -4.78
CA ASN A 176 15.52 -8.88 -3.43
C ASN A 176 15.67 -7.74 -2.40
N HIS A 177 16.85 -7.08 -2.34
CA HIS A 177 17.10 -6.01 -1.39
C HIS A 177 17.73 -4.78 -2.05
N ILE A 178 17.10 -3.61 -1.82
CA ILE A 178 17.64 -2.29 -2.15
C ILE A 178 17.70 -1.50 -0.85
N GLU A 179 18.88 -1.00 -0.51
CA GLU A 179 19.04 -0.11 0.64
C GLU A 179 18.64 1.33 0.32
N SER A 180 18.37 2.10 1.38
CA SER A 180 18.08 3.52 1.26
C SER A 180 19.23 4.24 0.53
N GLN A 181 18.87 5.15 -0.38
CA GLN A 181 19.78 5.95 -1.19
C GLN A 181 20.64 5.14 -2.18
N ALA A 182 20.24 3.91 -2.52
CA ALA A 182 20.89 3.15 -3.59
C ALA A 182 20.98 3.93 -4.90
N PHE A 183 19.90 4.64 -5.25
CA PHE A 183 19.85 5.62 -6.32
C PHE A 183 19.70 7.02 -5.74
N LYS A 184 20.68 7.90 -5.94
CA LYS A 184 20.70 9.22 -5.29
C LYS A 184 21.16 10.35 -6.19
N LYS A 185 20.38 11.43 -6.21
CA LYS A 185 20.77 12.77 -6.72
C LYS A 185 21.38 12.75 -8.13
N PHE A 186 20.62 12.22 -9.09
CA PHE A 186 20.97 12.34 -10.50
C PHE A 186 19.74 12.58 -11.36
N ALA A 187 19.96 13.14 -12.54
CA ALA A 187 18.92 13.30 -13.54
C ALA A 187 19.05 12.25 -14.65
N VAL A 188 17.91 11.86 -15.19
CA VAL A 188 17.79 11.01 -16.38
C VAL A 188 16.78 11.59 -17.34
N GLU A 189 16.97 11.40 -18.64
CA GLU A 189 15.92 11.75 -19.61
C GLU A 189 14.76 10.78 -19.49
N LYS A 190 15.04 9.47 -19.54
CA LYS A 190 14.06 8.41 -19.48
C LYS A 190 14.40 7.39 -18.40
N MET A 191 13.39 7.00 -17.61
CA MET A 191 13.48 5.92 -16.64
C MET A 191 12.37 4.91 -16.91
N THR A 192 12.74 3.65 -17.10
CA THR A 192 11.78 2.57 -17.36
C THR A 192 12.01 1.41 -16.40
N ILE A 193 10.96 1.02 -15.69
CA ILE A 193 10.93 -0.17 -14.84
C ILE A 193 9.80 -1.06 -15.35
N VAL A 194 10.13 -2.18 -15.98
CA VAL A 194 9.16 -3.00 -16.71
C VAL A 194 9.33 -4.47 -16.34
N ASN A 195 8.22 -5.18 -16.11
CA ASN A 195 8.23 -6.62 -15.80
C ASN A 195 9.13 -7.00 -14.61
N CYS A 196 9.38 -6.08 -13.68
CA CYS A 196 10.25 -6.33 -12.53
C CYS A 196 9.47 -6.90 -11.34
N ASN A 197 10.15 -7.72 -10.54
CA ASN A 197 9.60 -8.26 -9.30
C ASN A 197 10.47 -7.85 -8.11
N PHE A 198 9.94 -6.99 -7.26
CA PHE A 198 10.58 -6.53 -6.01
C PHE A 198 10.08 -7.43 -4.88
N ILE A 199 10.89 -8.44 -4.53
CA ILE A 199 10.57 -9.47 -3.53
C ILE A 199 10.69 -8.93 -2.11
N GLY A 200 11.61 -8.00 -1.86
CA GLY A 200 11.74 -7.33 -0.58
C GLY A 200 10.97 -6.01 -0.52
N ASN A 201 10.80 -5.51 0.71
CA ASN A 201 10.23 -4.19 0.95
C ASN A 201 11.16 -3.11 0.40
N LEU A 202 10.58 -2.06 -0.20
CA LEU A 202 11.35 -0.93 -0.69
C LEU A 202 11.43 0.14 0.40
N PRO A 203 12.61 0.39 0.99
CA PRO A 203 12.74 1.31 2.10
C PRO A 203 12.55 2.77 1.66
N THR A 204 12.30 3.63 2.63
CA THR A 204 12.30 5.08 2.45
C THR A 204 13.57 5.55 1.76
N ARG A 205 13.42 6.44 0.76
CA ARG A 205 14.50 7.03 -0.02
C ARG A 205 15.35 6.02 -0.81
N ALA A 206 14.83 4.86 -1.21
CA ALA A 206 15.54 3.96 -2.11
C ALA A 206 15.92 4.66 -3.44
N PHE A 207 14.98 5.45 -3.98
CA PHE A 207 15.17 6.35 -5.12
C PHE A 207 15.05 7.79 -4.63
N TYR A 208 16.17 8.45 -4.36
CA TYR A 208 16.19 9.72 -3.62
C TYR A 208 16.67 10.91 -4.45
N GLU A 209 15.84 11.96 -4.49
CA GLU A 209 16.11 13.22 -5.19
C GLU A 209 16.47 13.02 -6.67
N LEU A 210 15.74 12.15 -7.37
CA LEU A 210 15.95 11.91 -8.79
C LEU A 210 15.18 12.92 -9.65
N GLU A 211 15.68 13.20 -10.85
CA GLU A 211 15.01 14.04 -11.84
C GLU A 211 14.78 13.27 -13.14
N VAL A 212 13.55 13.23 -13.64
CA VAL A 212 13.19 12.54 -14.89
C VAL A 212 12.65 13.57 -15.90
N ARG A 213 13.50 13.94 -16.86
CA ARG A 213 13.27 15.09 -17.75
C ARG A 213 12.30 14.84 -18.90
N ASN A 214 12.03 13.58 -19.24
CA ASN A 214 11.07 13.24 -20.29
C ASN A 214 9.98 12.30 -19.77
N GLU A 215 10.34 11.09 -19.33
CA GLU A 215 9.33 10.07 -19.01
C GLU A 215 9.82 9.09 -17.94
N LEU A 216 9.01 8.91 -16.89
CA LEU A 216 9.07 7.80 -15.95
C LEU A 216 7.93 6.83 -16.25
N ALA A 217 8.28 5.63 -16.69
CA ALA A 217 7.32 4.56 -16.95
C ALA A 217 7.58 3.36 -16.03
N MET A 218 6.56 2.98 -15.26
CA MET A 218 6.53 1.71 -14.51
C MET A 218 5.38 0.86 -15.05
N LEU A 219 5.71 -0.27 -15.67
CA LEU A 219 4.74 -1.15 -16.32
C LEU A 219 4.87 -2.60 -15.85
N ASN A 220 3.74 -3.22 -15.49
CA ASN A 220 3.68 -4.64 -15.17
C ASN A 220 4.70 -5.09 -14.10
N ASN A 221 4.88 -4.28 -13.05
CA ASN A 221 5.78 -4.60 -11.95
C ASN A 221 5.03 -5.17 -10.75
N GLN A 222 5.72 -5.99 -9.98
CA GLN A 222 5.24 -6.52 -8.70
C GLN A 222 6.10 -5.95 -7.57
N PHE A 223 5.45 -5.29 -6.62
CA PHE A 223 6.06 -4.73 -5.43
C PHE A 223 5.47 -5.37 -4.19
N GLN A 224 6.30 -5.63 -3.17
CA GLN A 224 5.80 -5.91 -1.84
C GLN A 224 5.29 -4.63 -1.16
N GLU A 225 5.91 -4.24 -0.05
CA GLU A 225 5.58 -3.04 0.70
C GLU A 225 6.49 -1.89 0.26
N LEU A 226 5.86 -0.77 -0.10
CA LEU A 226 6.55 0.49 -0.39
C LEU A 226 6.40 1.42 0.79
N HIS A 227 7.52 1.73 1.44
CA HIS A 227 7.54 2.68 2.56
C HIS A 227 7.36 4.13 2.08
N SER A 228 7.03 5.01 3.04
CA SER A 228 6.92 6.45 2.79
C SER A 228 8.19 7.01 2.12
N HIS A 229 8.00 7.81 1.07
CA HIS A 229 9.07 8.37 0.25
C HIS A 229 10.07 7.34 -0.30
N ALA A 230 9.67 6.08 -0.52
CA ALA A 230 10.52 5.10 -1.19
C ALA A 230 10.99 5.60 -2.56
N PHE A 231 10.08 6.31 -3.26
CA PHE A 231 10.38 7.08 -4.45
C PHE A 231 10.24 8.58 -4.18
N SER A 232 11.32 9.33 -4.37
CA SER A 232 11.36 10.78 -4.22
C SER A 232 11.99 11.41 -5.46
N PHE A 233 11.15 12.07 -6.26
CA PHE A 233 11.52 12.72 -7.50
C PHE A 233 11.34 14.24 -7.40
N LYS A 234 12.40 14.99 -7.66
CA LYS A 234 12.36 16.46 -7.71
C LYS A 234 11.55 16.98 -8.88
N LEU A 235 11.60 16.27 -10.01
CA LEU A 235 10.91 16.62 -11.23
C LEU A 235 10.61 15.35 -12.01
N ILE A 236 9.39 15.21 -12.50
CA ILE A 236 9.00 14.25 -13.52
C ILE A 236 8.24 15.00 -14.61
N SER A 237 8.66 14.85 -15.86
CA SER A 237 7.92 15.47 -16.96
C SER A 237 6.64 14.69 -17.27
N LYS A 238 6.74 13.38 -17.51
CA LYS A 238 5.60 12.49 -17.71
C LYS A 238 5.69 11.29 -16.78
N LEU A 239 4.64 11.04 -16.00
CA LEU A 239 4.53 9.89 -15.11
C LEU A 239 3.49 8.91 -15.66
N SER A 240 3.89 7.64 -15.84
CA SER A 240 3.00 6.56 -16.23
C SER A 240 3.20 5.34 -15.33
N LEU A 241 2.19 5.01 -14.51
CA LEU A 241 2.13 3.79 -13.71
C LEU A 241 1.01 2.90 -14.26
N ASN A 242 1.37 1.83 -14.96
CA ASN A 242 0.41 0.94 -15.61
C ASN A 242 0.57 -0.51 -15.16
N GLU A 243 -0.53 -1.19 -14.88
CA GLU A 243 -0.54 -2.66 -14.68
C GLU A 243 0.37 -3.13 -13.53
N ASN A 244 0.64 -2.28 -12.55
CA ASN A 244 1.49 -2.66 -11.42
C ASN A 244 0.66 -3.26 -10.28
N ARG A 245 1.28 -4.15 -9.52
CA ARG A 245 0.72 -4.75 -8.31
C ARG A 245 1.58 -4.39 -7.12
N PHE A 246 0.95 -3.84 -6.08
CA PHE A 246 1.59 -3.48 -4.82
C PHE A 246 0.94 -4.28 -3.70
N ALA A 247 1.72 -5.00 -2.90
CA ALA A 247 1.18 -5.69 -1.72
C ALA A 247 0.73 -4.68 -0.66
N ALA A 248 1.54 -3.63 -0.43
CA ALA A 248 1.21 -2.52 0.44
C ALA A 248 1.90 -1.22 -0.02
N VAL A 249 1.23 -0.08 0.18
CA VAL A 249 1.77 1.26 -0.04
C VAL A 249 1.49 2.14 1.18
N ASP A 250 2.57 2.57 1.82
CA ASP A 250 2.52 3.53 2.93
C ASP A 250 2.10 4.92 2.44
N GLY A 251 1.87 5.82 3.40
CA GLY A 251 1.57 7.22 3.11
C GLY A 251 2.70 7.88 2.33
N GLU A 252 2.36 8.65 1.30
CA GLU A 252 3.31 9.44 0.51
C GLU A 252 4.50 8.62 -0.06
N TRP A 253 4.28 7.34 -0.39
CA TRP A 253 5.30 6.43 -0.94
C TRP A 253 5.99 6.97 -2.21
N LEU A 254 5.25 7.74 -3.01
CA LEU A 254 5.72 8.41 -4.23
C LEU A 254 5.59 9.93 -4.09
N GLU A 255 6.68 10.56 -3.69
CA GLU A 255 6.82 12.02 -3.74
C GLU A 255 7.34 12.43 -5.12
N ALA A 256 6.53 13.18 -5.87
CA ALA A 256 6.91 13.61 -7.21
C ALA A 256 6.25 14.92 -7.61
N TYR A 257 7.03 15.82 -8.23
CA TYR A 257 6.53 17.05 -8.84
C TYR A 257 6.45 16.91 -10.36
N ILE A 258 5.23 16.93 -10.89
CA ILE A 258 4.93 16.54 -12.26
C ILE A 258 4.70 17.78 -13.12
N ARG A 259 5.36 17.84 -14.28
CA ARG A 259 5.28 18.99 -15.19
C ARG A 259 4.22 18.82 -16.28
N ASP A 260 4.22 17.72 -17.03
CA ASP A 260 3.49 17.66 -18.30
C ASP A 260 2.28 16.70 -18.27
N ALA A 261 2.43 15.49 -17.71
CA ALA A 261 1.35 14.50 -17.71
C ALA A 261 1.50 13.45 -16.59
N VAL A 262 0.36 12.98 -16.07
CA VAL A 262 0.31 11.89 -15.09
C VAL A 262 -0.85 10.93 -15.36
N ALA A 263 -0.55 9.64 -15.42
CA ALA A 263 -1.52 8.57 -15.57
C ALA A 263 -1.18 7.38 -14.68
N LEU A 264 -2.16 6.94 -13.89
CA LEU A 264 -2.12 5.75 -13.05
C LEU A 264 -3.26 4.85 -13.51
N ARG A 265 -2.95 3.75 -14.19
CA ARG A 265 -3.97 2.88 -14.81
C ARG A 265 -3.78 1.40 -14.50
N ASN A 266 -4.88 0.67 -14.36
CA ASN A 266 -4.86 -0.79 -14.24
C ASN A 266 -3.99 -1.29 -13.08
N ASN A 267 -3.79 -0.50 -12.02
CA ASN A 267 -2.94 -0.91 -10.91
C ASN A 267 -3.76 -1.56 -9.79
N GLN A 268 -3.15 -2.52 -9.11
CA GLN A 268 -3.68 -3.14 -7.91
C GLN A 268 -2.87 -2.67 -6.70
N PHE A 269 -3.40 -1.71 -5.95
CA PHE A 269 -2.86 -1.31 -4.67
C PHE A 269 -3.51 -2.15 -3.57
N GLY A 270 -2.71 -2.97 -2.88
CA GLY A 270 -3.14 -3.74 -1.73
C GLY A 270 -3.40 -2.84 -0.52
N ALA A 271 -2.74 -3.11 0.61
CA ALA A 271 -2.88 -2.27 1.80
C ALA A 271 -2.46 -0.82 1.50
N THR A 272 -3.42 0.11 1.48
CA THR A 272 -3.24 1.47 0.96
C THR A 272 -3.62 2.50 2.02
N SER A 273 -2.70 3.43 2.31
CA SER A 273 -2.95 4.61 3.15
C SER A 273 -3.84 5.65 2.44
N ASP A 274 -4.64 6.40 3.20
CA ASP A 274 -5.47 7.50 2.70
C ASP A 274 -4.64 8.65 2.07
N ILE A 275 -3.40 8.82 2.52
CA ILE A 275 -2.45 9.82 2.00
C ILE A 275 -1.43 9.24 1.00
N ALA A 276 -1.64 8.03 0.47
CA ALA A 276 -0.70 7.39 -0.44
C ALA A 276 -0.34 8.22 -1.70
N PHE A 277 -1.28 9.04 -2.19
CA PHE A 277 -1.10 9.85 -3.41
C PHE A 277 -1.01 11.36 -3.15
N ARG A 278 -0.91 11.77 -1.88
CA ARG A 278 -0.93 13.19 -1.48
C ARG A 278 0.32 13.95 -1.93
N SER A 279 1.46 13.28 -1.95
CA SER A 279 2.76 13.85 -2.32
C SER A 279 3.03 13.90 -3.82
N LEU A 280 2.05 13.51 -4.65
CA LEU A 280 2.02 13.85 -6.07
C LEU A 280 1.61 15.32 -6.18
N GLY A 281 2.52 16.16 -6.68
CA GLY A 281 2.29 17.59 -6.84
C GLY A 281 2.50 18.06 -8.27
N VAL A 282 1.93 19.21 -8.62
CA VAL A 282 2.22 19.90 -9.88
C VAL A 282 3.53 20.68 -9.72
N HIS A 283 4.43 20.56 -10.69
CA HIS A 283 5.69 21.31 -10.69
C HIS A 283 5.44 22.81 -10.91
N ARG A 284 6.28 23.66 -10.31
CA ARG A 284 6.15 25.14 -10.39
C ARG A 284 6.23 25.71 -11.80
N ASP A 285 6.92 25.01 -12.71
CA ASP A 285 7.10 25.44 -14.11
C ASP A 285 5.89 25.11 -14.99
N TYR A 286 4.85 24.49 -14.44
CA TYR A 286 3.59 24.30 -15.15
C TYR A 286 2.88 25.64 -15.30
N GLN A 287 2.91 26.20 -16.51
CA GLN A 287 2.44 27.56 -16.81
C GLN A 287 1.05 27.61 -17.48
N LEU A 288 0.38 26.47 -17.66
CA LEU A 288 -0.93 26.44 -18.31
C LEU A 288 -2.01 26.99 -17.38
N SER A 289 -3.00 27.67 -17.98
CA SER A 289 -4.15 28.25 -17.26
C SER A 289 -5.07 27.19 -16.66
N GLU A 290 -5.07 25.98 -17.23
CA GLU A 290 -5.89 24.86 -16.78
C GLU A 290 -5.12 23.98 -15.80
N ARG A 291 -5.82 23.42 -14.80
CA ARG A 291 -5.24 22.46 -13.86
C ARG A 291 -4.77 21.21 -14.62
N LEU A 292 -3.57 20.71 -14.27
CA LEU A 292 -3.02 19.49 -14.87
C LEU A 292 -3.95 18.31 -14.55
N GLU A 293 -4.37 17.55 -15.58
CA GLU A 293 -5.25 16.39 -15.39
C GLU A 293 -4.49 15.21 -14.76
N LEU A 294 -4.99 14.68 -13.63
CA LEU A 294 -4.51 13.42 -13.04
C LEU A 294 -5.47 12.29 -13.38
N ARG A 295 -5.04 11.38 -14.24
CA ARG A 295 -5.84 10.23 -14.69
C ARG A 295 -5.64 9.04 -13.76
N PHE A 296 -6.65 8.71 -12.98
CA PHE A 296 -6.65 7.58 -12.04
C PHE A 296 -7.74 6.59 -12.45
N HIS A 297 -7.41 5.68 -13.38
CA HIS A 297 -8.41 4.86 -14.08
C HIS A 297 -8.21 3.37 -13.83
N ASN A 298 -9.28 2.63 -13.58
CA ASN A 298 -9.27 1.18 -13.42
C ASN A 298 -8.25 0.69 -12.37
N ASN A 299 -8.15 1.40 -11.25
CA ASN A 299 -7.29 0.99 -10.15
C ASN A 299 -8.11 0.28 -9.07
N THR A 300 -7.49 -0.68 -8.40
CA THR A 300 -8.03 -1.32 -7.20
C THR A 300 -7.26 -0.86 -5.97
N VAL A 301 -7.94 -0.53 -4.89
CA VAL A 301 -7.34 -0.10 -3.61
C VAL A 301 -7.95 -0.87 -2.45
N ARG A 302 -7.16 -1.16 -1.42
CA ARG A 302 -7.67 -1.67 -0.14
C ARG A 302 -7.23 -0.76 1.00
N SER A 303 -8.16 0.05 1.51
CA SER A 303 -7.90 0.94 2.64
C SER A 303 -7.50 0.16 3.89
N VAL A 304 -6.52 0.67 4.63
CA VAL A 304 -6.10 0.15 5.93
C VAL A 304 -6.25 1.24 6.99
N LEU A 305 -6.72 0.87 8.18
CA LEU A 305 -6.79 1.78 9.31
C LEU A 305 -5.38 2.06 9.86
N PRO A 306 -5.05 3.31 10.21
CA PRO A 306 -3.79 3.63 10.87
C PRO A 306 -3.65 2.81 12.17
N PRO A 307 -2.46 2.25 12.47
CA PRO A 307 -2.23 1.41 13.65
C PRO A 307 -2.45 2.15 14.99
N SER A 308 -2.59 3.48 14.98
CA SER A 308 -2.85 4.28 16.19
C SER A 308 -4.30 4.21 16.70
N SER A 309 -5.22 3.62 15.95
CA SER A 309 -6.64 3.51 16.34
C SER A 309 -7.03 2.15 16.93
N SER A 310 -6.17 1.13 16.80
CA SER A 310 -6.35 -0.17 17.46
C SER A 310 -5.67 -0.20 18.84
N ALA A 311 -6.07 0.72 19.71
CA ALA A 311 -5.80 0.59 21.14
C ALA A 311 -6.93 -0.25 21.76
N HIS A 312 -6.55 -1.43 22.24
CA HIS A 312 -7.31 -2.42 23.03
C HIS A 312 -8.01 -3.55 22.25
N GLY A 313 -7.46 -4.76 22.42
CA GLY A 313 -8.19 -6.02 22.29
C GLY A 313 -7.97 -6.76 20.97
N ALA A 314 -6.87 -7.49 20.87
CA ALA A 314 -6.78 -8.64 19.97
C ALA A 314 -7.73 -9.73 20.51
N ASP A 315 -8.90 -9.85 19.88
CA ASP A 315 -9.72 -11.07 19.77
C ASP A 315 -11.16 -10.67 19.39
N MET A 316 -11.41 -10.39 18.12
CA MET A 316 -12.69 -10.65 17.44
C MET A 316 -12.44 -10.64 15.93
N ALA A 317 -13.09 -11.55 15.20
CA ALA A 317 -13.01 -11.70 13.75
C ALA A 317 -13.03 -10.34 13.05
N VAL A 318 -11.90 -9.98 12.44
CA VAL A 318 -11.63 -8.63 11.94
C VAL A 318 -12.58 -8.32 10.78
N ALA A 319 -13.67 -7.63 11.09
CA ALA A 319 -14.48 -6.94 10.08
C ALA A 319 -13.54 -6.09 9.24
N SER A 320 -13.65 -6.18 7.90
CA SER A 320 -12.79 -5.40 7.02
C SER A 320 -12.90 -3.91 7.37
N PRO A 321 -11.79 -3.16 7.50
CA PRO A 321 -11.85 -1.75 7.85
C PRO A 321 -12.71 -0.99 6.83
N PRO A 322 -13.51 0.00 7.28
CA PRO A 322 -14.34 0.78 6.39
C PRO A 322 -13.46 1.55 5.40
N PRO A 323 -13.93 1.73 4.15
CA PRO A 323 -13.15 2.40 3.12
C PRO A 323 -12.81 3.83 3.54
N GLN A 324 -11.57 4.23 3.26
CA GLN A 324 -11.05 5.57 3.54
C GLN A 324 -10.91 6.35 2.24
N PRO A 325 -11.21 7.66 2.23
CA PRO A 325 -11.08 8.48 1.03
C PRO A 325 -9.61 8.69 0.67
N LEU A 326 -9.26 8.48 -0.60
CA LEU A 326 -7.94 8.83 -1.10
C LEU A 326 -7.77 10.34 -1.18
N ARG A 327 -6.61 10.84 -0.75
CA ARG A 327 -6.25 12.26 -0.79
C ARG A 327 -5.25 12.52 -1.92
N PHE A 328 -5.57 13.49 -2.76
CA PHE A 328 -4.74 13.97 -3.87
C PHE A 328 -4.45 15.47 -3.69
N ASP A 329 -3.41 15.99 -4.32
CA ASP A 329 -3.12 17.43 -4.36
C ASP A 329 -4.23 18.17 -5.16
N GLU A 330 -4.81 19.20 -4.54
CA GLU A 330 -5.93 19.99 -5.07
C GLU A 330 -5.58 20.77 -6.35
N ARG A 331 -4.29 20.92 -6.66
CA ARG A 331 -3.81 21.57 -7.88
C ARG A 331 -4.08 20.75 -9.14
N PHE A 332 -4.32 19.44 -9.01
CA PHE A 332 -4.70 18.60 -10.15
C PHE A 332 -6.20 18.72 -10.47
N ALA A 333 -6.54 18.57 -11.74
CA ALA A 333 -7.88 18.20 -12.18
C ALA A 333 -8.00 16.66 -12.12
N LEU A 334 -8.56 16.15 -11.04
CA LEU A 334 -8.65 14.71 -10.79
C LEU A 334 -9.70 14.04 -11.69
N SER A 335 -9.27 13.03 -12.45
CA SER A 335 -10.07 12.26 -13.40
C SER A 335 -10.11 10.81 -12.95
N ILE A 336 -11.13 10.44 -12.17
CA ILE A 336 -11.35 9.07 -11.66
C ILE A 336 -12.31 8.33 -12.58
N ARG A 337 -11.97 7.08 -12.95
CA ARG A 337 -12.86 6.17 -13.66
C ARG A 337 -12.64 4.76 -13.15
N GLN A 338 -13.72 4.05 -12.80
CA GLN A 338 -13.65 2.65 -12.36
C GLN A 338 -12.63 2.43 -11.24
N LEU A 339 -12.76 3.19 -10.15
CA LEU A 339 -11.95 2.96 -8.96
C LEU A 339 -12.62 1.90 -8.08
N HIS A 340 -11.97 0.76 -7.93
CA HIS A 340 -12.46 -0.37 -7.16
C HIS A 340 -11.89 -0.34 -5.74
N TYR A 341 -12.75 -0.30 -4.73
CA TYR A 341 -12.39 -0.51 -3.34
C TYR A 341 -12.61 -1.99 -2.99
N ASP A 342 -11.54 -2.70 -2.62
CA ASP A 342 -11.60 -4.06 -2.04
C ASP A 342 -11.89 -4.03 -0.52
N ASN A 343 -12.69 -3.05 -0.12
CA ASN A 343 -13.28 -2.92 1.21
C ASN A 343 -14.80 -3.08 1.05
N GLU A 344 -15.46 -3.64 2.06
CA GLU A 344 -16.91 -3.61 2.14
C GLU A 344 -17.38 -2.19 2.49
N TRP A 345 -18.45 -1.72 1.86
CA TRP A 345 -19.02 -0.40 2.15
C TRP A 345 -19.82 -0.43 3.45
N ASP A 346 -19.65 0.59 4.28
CA ASP A 346 -20.37 0.74 5.54
C ASP A 346 -21.48 1.80 5.43
N CYS A 347 -22.74 1.39 5.65
CA CYS A 347 -23.90 2.28 5.61
C CYS A 347 -23.87 3.36 6.70
N GLU A 348 -23.07 3.22 7.77
CA GLU A 348 -22.90 4.28 8.79
C GLU A 348 -22.21 5.53 8.23
N GLN A 349 -21.48 5.38 7.11
CA GLN A 349 -20.82 6.49 6.41
C GLN A 349 -21.80 7.35 5.59
N LEU A 350 -23.10 7.02 5.58
CA LEU A 350 -24.14 7.80 4.93
C LEU A 350 -24.76 8.85 5.87
N ASP A 351 -25.09 10.00 5.30
CA ASP A 351 -25.98 10.98 5.89
C ASP A 351 -27.42 10.62 5.52
N MET A 352 -28.14 10.06 6.49
CA MET A 352 -29.53 9.66 6.36
C MET A 352 -30.51 10.84 6.50
N SER A 353 -30.02 12.04 6.84
CA SER A 353 -30.86 13.24 6.93
C SER A 353 -31.17 13.85 5.56
N ALA A 354 -30.29 13.63 4.59
CA ALA A 354 -30.51 14.00 3.20
C ALA A 354 -31.42 12.99 2.47
N GLN A 355 -32.29 13.48 1.59
CA GLN A 355 -33.08 12.67 0.67
C GLN A 355 -32.72 13.04 -0.78
N PRO A 356 -32.10 12.13 -1.56
CA PRO A 356 -31.66 10.78 -1.21
C PRO A 356 -30.47 10.76 -0.22
N PRO A 357 -30.22 9.65 0.51
CA PRO A 357 -29.08 9.53 1.41
C PRO A 357 -27.77 9.68 0.63
N GLN A 358 -26.85 10.48 1.16
CA GLN A 358 -25.57 10.79 0.52
C GLN A 358 -24.39 10.40 1.42
N PRO A 359 -23.22 10.07 0.86
CA PRO A 359 -22.01 9.86 1.67
C PRO A 359 -21.65 11.12 2.46
N ARG A 360 -21.28 10.94 3.74
CA ARG A 360 -20.84 12.06 4.62
C ARG A 360 -19.53 12.69 4.17
N ILE A 361 -18.66 11.88 3.56
CA ILE A 361 -17.33 12.31 3.10
C ILE A 361 -17.45 12.83 1.66
N GLU A 362 -16.93 14.04 1.44
CA GLU A 362 -17.01 14.73 0.15
C GLU A 362 -16.50 13.91 -1.03
N PHE A 363 -15.34 13.25 -0.85
CA PHE A 363 -14.71 12.45 -1.90
C PHE A 363 -15.66 11.37 -2.43
N PHE A 364 -16.30 10.62 -1.54
CA PHE A 364 -17.24 9.57 -1.92
C PHE A 364 -18.51 10.14 -2.55
N ARG A 365 -18.97 11.30 -2.09
CA ARG A 365 -20.12 12.00 -2.65
C ARG A 365 -19.84 12.46 -4.09
N GLN A 366 -18.73 13.17 -4.30
CA GLN A 366 -18.33 13.72 -5.59
C GLN A 366 -18.06 12.65 -6.65
N HIS A 367 -17.49 11.51 -6.24
CA HIS A 367 -17.07 10.45 -7.15
C HIS A 367 -17.99 9.22 -7.15
N SER A 368 -19.16 9.28 -6.52
CA SER A 368 -20.08 8.13 -6.32
C SER A 368 -20.36 7.26 -7.55
N GLU A 369 -20.45 7.83 -8.76
CA GLU A 369 -20.68 7.09 -10.01
C GLU A 369 -19.43 6.35 -10.53
N GLN A 370 -18.24 6.76 -10.09
CA GLN A 370 -16.95 6.27 -10.57
C GLN A 370 -16.35 5.23 -9.62
N LEU A 371 -16.91 5.10 -8.41
CA LEU A 371 -16.46 4.20 -7.36
C LEU A 371 -17.25 2.90 -7.38
N LEU A 372 -16.52 1.79 -7.31
CA LEU A 372 -17.07 0.45 -7.16
C LEU A 372 -16.57 -0.16 -5.86
N PHE A 373 -17.43 -0.90 -5.19
CA PHE A 373 -17.13 -1.56 -3.93
C PHE A 373 -17.37 -3.06 -4.05
N ARG A 374 -16.69 -3.83 -3.20
CA ARG A 374 -16.90 -5.28 -3.11
C ARG A 374 -18.32 -5.58 -2.61
N ALA A 375 -19.05 -6.43 -3.33
CA ALA A 375 -20.34 -6.91 -2.88
C ALA A 375 -20.20 -7.87 -1.68
N THR A 376 -21.07 -7.72 -0.68
CA THR A 376 -21.16 -8.63 0.46
C THR A 376 -21.73 -9.98 0.04
N ALA A 377 -21.24 -11.07 0.63
CA ALA A 377 -21.57 -12.46 0.25
C ALA A 377 -23.07 -12.83 0.36
N THR A 378 -23.87 -12.03 1.06
CA THR A 378 -25.33 -12.21 1.13
C THR A 378 -26.03 -11.81 -0.17
N ALA A 379 -25.42 -10.98 -1.01
CA ALA A 379 -25.98 -10.56 -2.31
C ALA A 379 -25.64 -11.54 -3.47
N THR A 380 -24.66 -12.44 -3.29
CA THR A 380 -24.20 -13.36 -4.34
C THR A 380 -24.94 -14.70 -4.37
N ALA A 381 -25.96 -14.91 -3.53
CA ALA A 381 -26.74 -16.15 -3.50
C ALA A 381 -27.55 -16.43 -4.79
N THR A 382 -27.63 -15.48 -5.72
CA THR A 382 -28.29 -15.65 -7.03
C THR A 382 -27.32 -15.85 -8.20
N ALA A 383 -26.00 -15.73 -8.00
CA ALA A 383 -25.00 -15.99 -9.03
C ALA A 383 -24.51 -17.44 -8.95
N THR A 384 -25.32 -18.35 -9.47
CA THR A 384 -24.92 -19.73 -9.78
C THR A 384 -24.07 -19.71 -11.05
N ASP A 385 -22.75 -19.60 -10.92
CA ASP A 385 -21.83 -20.49 -11.65
C ASP A 385 -20.38 -20.33 -11.17
N GLY A 386 -19.64 -21.43 -11.24
CA GLY A 386 -18.35 -21.63 -10.58
C GLY A 386 -17.23 -20.66 -10.94
N GLY A 387 -16.41 -20.36 -9.93
CA GLY A 387 -15.24 -19.50 -10.00
C GLY A 387 -15.50 -18.19 -9.24
N GLY A 388 -15.14 -18.14 -7.95
CA GLY A 388 -15.40 -17.03 -7.05
C GLY A 388 -14.72 -15.71 -7.44
N ALA A 389 -15.19 -15.09 -8.53
CA ALA A 389 -14.82 -13.75 -8.92
C ALA A 389 -15.45 -12.76 -7.93
N VAL A 390 -14.62 -11.91 -7.33
CA VAL A 390 -15.09 -10.83 -6.48
C VAL A 390 -15.93 -9.88 -7.33
N ALA A 391 -17.23 -9.81 -7.06
CA ALA A 391 -18.14 -8.92 -7.77
C ALA A 391 -18.00 -7.50 -7.23
N PHE A 392 -17.69 -6.55 -8.12
CA PHE A 392 -17.66 -5.13 -7.81
C PHE A 392 -18.96 -4.47 -8.27
N VAL A 393 -19.59 -3.71 -7.37
CA VAL A 393 -20.87 -3.03 -7.61
C VAL A 393 -20.68 -1.52 -7.49
N PRO A 394 -21.22 -0.70 -8.41
CA PRO A 394 -21.22 0.75 -8.28
C PRO A 394 -21.80 1.21 -6.95
N MET A 395 -21.15 2.19 -6.33
CA MET A 395 -21.54 2.70 -5.01
C MET A 395 -23.03 3.09 -4.94
N ARG A 396 -23.55 3.76 -5.97
CA ARG A 396 -24.94 4.22 -6.01
C ARG A 396 -25.95 3.07 -5.93
N GLN A 397 -25.66 1.95 -6.59
CA GLN A 397 -26.51 0.75 -6.51
C GLN A 397 -26.43 0.15 -5.11
N LEU A 398 -25.23 0.07 -4.53
CA LEU A 398 -25.02 -0.46 -3.19
C LEU A 398 -25.77 0.35 -2.11
N ILE A 399 -25.78 1.69 -2.19
CA ILE A 399 -26.54 2.55 -1.29
C ILE A 399 -28.04 2.25 -1.37
N VAL A 400 -28.57 2.06 -2.59
CA VAL A 400 -29.99 1.81 -2.82
C VAL A 400 -30.40 0.42 -2.33
N ASP A 401 -29.57 -0.60 -2.56
CA ASP A 401 -29.94 -1.99 -2.28
C ASP A 401 -29.64 -2.40 -0.83
N GLN A 402 -28.51 -1.96 -0.28
CA GLN A 402 -28.03 -2.43 1.03
C GLN A 402 -28.34 -1.47 2.18
N CYS A 403 -28.39 -0.17 1.91
CA CYS A 403 -28.56 0.85 2.95
C CYS A 403 -29.99 1.38 3.08
N GLN A 404 -30.97 0.71 2.44
CA GLN A 404 -32.38 1.01 2.69
C GLN A 404 -32.73 0.66 4.14
N ARG A 405 -33.08 1.68 4.92
CA ARG A 405 -33.74 1.51 6.21
C ARG A 405 -35.04 0.75 5.96
N THR A 406 -35.05 -0.55 6.26
CA THR A 406 -36.30 -1.26 6.47
C THR A 406 -36.97 -0.59 7.66
N ASN A 407 -37.91 0.31 7.39
CA ASN A 407 -38.67 1.02 8.41
C ASN A 407 -39.52 -0.02 9.16
N TYR A 408 -38.95 -0.61 10.22
CA TYR A 408 -39.68 -1.47 11.15
C TYR A 408 -40.81 -0.73 11.84
N THR A 409 -40.85 0.61 11.75
CA THR A 409 -41.96 1.44 12.22
C THR A 409 -43.29 0.99 11.62
N ALA A 410 -43.35 0.62 10.33
CA ALA A 410 -44.58 0.10 9.73
C ALA A 410 -45.01 -1.23 10.36
N TYR A 411 -44.06 -2.15 10.59
CA TYR A 411 -44.32 -3.43 11.25
C TYR A 411 -44.68 -3.28 12.73
N ILE A 412 -44.05 -2.33 13.45
CA ILE A 412 -44.33 -2.03 14.85
C ILE A 412 -45.71 -1.37 15.00
N VAL A 413 -46.07 -0.44 14.11
CA VAL A 413 -47.40 0.19 14.10
C VAL A 413 -48.47 -0.83 13.74
N LEU A 414 -48.25 -1.67 12.72
CA LEU A 414 -49.18 -2.74 12.36
C LEU A 414 -49.33 -3.77 13.48
N GLY A 415 -48.22 -4.16 14.10
CA GLY A 415 -48.19 -5.09 15.24
C GLY A 415 -48.92 -4.54 16.47
N SER A 416 -48.75 -3.26 16.78
CA SER A 416 -49.45 -2.61 17.90
C SER A 416 -50.96 -2.44 17.63
N LEU A 417 -51.36 -2.14 16.39
CA LEU A 417 -52.77 -2.12 15.97
C LEU A 417 -53.43 -3.50 16.10
N LEU A 418 -52.75 -4.57 15.64
CA LEU A 418 -53.25 -5.95 15.78
C LEU A 418 -53.40 -6.35 17.25
N LEU A 419 -52.43 -6.01 18.10
CA LEU A 419 -52.49 -6.28 19.53
C LEU A 419 -53.64 -5.55 20.21
N ALA A 420 -53.85 -4.26 19.88
CA ALA A 420 -54.97 -3.48 20.42
C ALA A 420 -56.33 -4.09 20.01
N LEU A 421 -56.48 -4.52 18.76
CA LEU A 421 -57.71 -5.14 18.26
C LEU A 421 -57.98 -6.48 18.98
N LEU A 422 -56.94 -7.27 19.24
CA LEU A 422 -57.04 -8.51 20.01
C LEU A 422 -57.49 -8.27 21.46
N ILE A 423 -56.96 -7.22 22.11
CA ILE A 423 -57.38 -6.81 23.46
C ILE A 423 -58.86 -6.39 23.48
N VAL A 424 -59.30 -5.60 22.51
CA VAL A 424 -60.71 -5.19 22.40
C VAL A 424 -61.62 -6.41 22.21
N LEU A 425 -61.22 -7.36 21.37
CA LEU A 425 -61.98 -8.60 21.14
C LEU A 425 -62.06 -9.45 22.42
N LEU A 426 -60.96 -9.56 23.17
CA LEU A 426 -60.96 -10.24 24.47
C LEU A 426 -61.88 -9.55 25.48
N LEU A 427 -61.85 -8.21 25.56
CA LEU A 427 -62.74 -7.43 26.43
C LEU A 427 -64.21 -7.62 26.06
N LEU A 428 -64.54 -7.61 24.76
CA LEU A 428 -65.90 -7.87 24.28
C LEU A 428 -66.35 -9.30 24.61
N LEU A 429 -65.49 -10.30 24.46
CA LEU A 429 -65.79 -11.68 24.87
C LEU A 429 -66.00 -11.80 26.38
N LEU A 430 -65.20 -11.09 27.19
CA LEU A 430 -65.33 -11.05 28.64
C LEU A 430 -66.64 -10.37 29.06
N TRP A 431 -66.97 -9.24 28.43
CA TRP A 431 -68.21 -8.51 28.65
C TRP A 431 -69.42 -9.34 28.23
N TRP A 432 -69.36 -10.03 27.09
CA TRP A 432 -70.38 -10.95 26.63
C TRP A 432 -70.58 -12.12 27.61
N ARG A 433 -69.50 -12.75 28.09
CA ARG A 433 -69.57 -13.80 29.13
C ARG A 433 -70.19 -13.26 30.43
N LEU A 434 -69.85 -12.05 30.86
CA LEU A 434 -70.43 -11.41 32.05
C LEU A 434 -71.91 -11.07 31.86
N ALA A 435 -72.31 -10.56 30.70
CA ALA A 435 -73.71 -10.30 30.35
C ALA A 435 -74.52 -11.60 30.28
N GLN A 436 -73.95 -12.68 29.74
CA GLN A 436 -74.58 -13.99 29.70
C GLN A 436 -74.73 -14.58 31.11
N ARG A 437 -73.72 -14.42 31.99
CA ARG A 437 -73.85 -14.76 33.42
C ARG A 437 -74.94 -13.94 34.12
N ARG A 438 -75.06 -12.64 33.83
CA ARG A 438 -76.15 -11.81 34.37
C ARG A 438 -77.52 -12.23 33.85
N ARG A 439 -77.64 -12.64 32.59
CA ARG A 439 -78.89 -13.19 32.03
C ARG A 439 -79.25 -14.54 32.69
N ARG A 440 -78.28 -15.40 32.97
CA ARG A 440 -78.50 -16.67 33.70
C ARG A 440 -78.87 -16.46 35.19
N ARG A 441 -78.60 -15.31 35.78
CA ARG A 441 -79.00 -14.97 37.17
C ARG A 441 -80.40 -14.35 37.29
N LYS A 442 -81.14 -14.16 36.19
CA LYS A 442 -82.51 -13.61 36.20
C LYS A 442 -83.60 -14.63 35.85
N LEU A 443 -83.29 -15.92 35.91
CA LEU A 443 -84.24 -17.01 35.69
C LEU A 443 -84.04 -18.07 36.78
N ASP A 444 -84.33 -17.67 38.02
CA ASP A 444 -84.85 -18.59 39.04
C ASP A 444 -86.18 -17.99 39.49
N VAL A 445 -87.22 -18.30 38.73
CA VAL A 445 -88.61 -18.00 39.07
C VAL A 445 -89.06 -19.13 40.01
N VAL A 446 -88.96 -18.87 41.30
CA VAL A 446 -89.56 -19.71 42.35
C VAL A 446 -91.09 -19.51 42.29
N GLN A 447 -91.83 -20.59 42.09
CA GLN A 447 -93.30 -20.61 42.09
C GLN A 447 -93.87 -20.37 43.51
N PRO A 448 -95.02 -19.69 43.65
CA PRO A 448 -95.59 -19.36 44.96
C PRO A 448 -96.53 -20.44 45.51
N GLU A 449 -96.40 -20.76 46.79
CA GLU A 449 -97.46 -21.38 47.60
C GLU A 449 -98.19 -20.32 48.46
N PRO A 450 -99.49 -20.52 48.79
CA PRO A 450 -100.36 -19.42 49.18
C PRO A 450 -100.69 -19.37 50.70
N ARG A 451 -100.94 -18.15 51.18
CA ARG A 451 -101.59 -17.75 52.47
C ARG A 451 -100.65 -17.88 53.69
N THR A 452 -100.58 -16.92 54.61
CA THR A 452 -101.71 -16.39 55.40
C THR A 452 -101.37 -15.03 56.04
N TYR A 453 -102.43 -14.25 56.25
CA TYR A 453 -102.55 -12.98 57.01
C TYR A 453 -101.71 -12.87 58.30
N LYS A 454 -101.19 -11.66 58.57
CA LYS A 454 -101.53 -10.76 59.71
C LYS A 454 -100.42 -9.72 59.90
N GLU A 455 -100.75 -8.44 59.69
CA GLU A 455 -100.99 -7.42 60.72
C GLU A 455 -99.74 -6.57 61.02
N THR A 456 -99.89 -5.24 60.83
CA THR A 456 -99.39 -4.14 61.69
C THR A 456 -97.87 -4.03 61.91
N GLN A 457 -97.22 -2.88 62.09
CA GLN A 457 -97.57 -1.48 62.28
C GLN A 457 -96.20 -0.75 62.29
N ILE A 458 -96.17 0.46 61.73
CA ILE A 458 -95.52 1.69 62.23
C ILE A 458 -93.98 1.72 62.44
N VAL A 459 -93.46 2.89 62.07
CA VAL A 459 -92.46 3.75 62.77
C VAL A 459 -91.20 3.90 61.92
N TYR A 460 -91.10 4.99 61.15
CA TYR A 460 -90.55 6.31 61.53
C TYR A 460 -89.01 6.30 61.54
N GLN A 461 -88.42 7.25 60.81
CA GLN A 461 -87.57 8.34 61.31
C GLN A 461 -86.39 8.63 60.35
N ILE A 462 -86.43 9.74 59.60
CA ILE A 462 -85.61 10.99 59.71
C ILE A 462 -84.10 10.65 59.65
N GLU A 463 -83.27 11.12 58.72
CA GLU A 463 -82.71 12.49 58.57
C GLU A 463 -82.00 12.57 57.20
N ASN A 464 -82.30 13.54 56.33
CA ASN A 464 -81.84 14.94 56.35
C ASN A 464 -80.31 15.12 56.37
N ALA A 465 -79.74 15.39 55.20
CA ALA A 465 -78.78 16.47 54.91
C ALA A 465 -78.34 16.22 53.46
N GLY A 466 -78.62 17.11 52.51
CA GLY A 466 -78.11 18.47 52.47
C GLY A 466 -77.22 18.53 51.24
N LEU A 467 -77.67 19.18 50.16
CA LEU A 467 -77.19 20.52 49.76
C LEU A 467 -75.69 20.51 49.46
N LEU A 468 -75.16 20.95 48.32
CA LEU A 468 -75.52 22.00 47.35
C LEU A 468 -74.48 21.82 46.21
N LYS A 469 -74.87 21.95 44.93
CA LYS A 469 -74.56 23.09 44.03
C LYS A 469 -73.06 23.48 43.97
N THR A 470 -72.44 23.80 42.83
CA THR A 470 -72.85 24.06 41.43
C THR A 470 -71.57 24.30 40.64
N ASP A 471 -71.60 23.92 39.36
CA ASP A 471 -71.12 24.63 38.17
C ASP A 471 -70.17 25.83 38.33
N LEU A 472 -69.00 25.77 37.68
CA LEU A 472 -68.61 26.55 36.49
C LEU A 472 -67.12 26.38 36.17
#